data_AF-A0A936FSK4-F1
#
_entry.id   AF-A0A936FSK4-F1
#
_cell.length_a   1.000
_cell.length_b   1.000
_cell.length_c   1.000
_cell.angle_alpha   90.00
_cell.angle_beta   90.00
_cell.angle_gamma   90.00
#
_symmetry.space_group_name_H-M   'P 1'
#
loop_
_entity.id
_entity.type
_entity.pdbx_description
1 polymer ?
#
loop_
_entity_poly.entity_id
_entity_poly.type
_entity_poly.pdbx_seq_one_letter_code
_entity_poly.pdbx_strand_id
1 'polypeptide(L)'
;MQKILFTCFCFLCHISFVFNQEIIRNSDKEWILVYKDGTFRQLDFEQESDLQKFEEKILSDSTFQKFEYDEDNFYYRKTYILNEKCNFLKFNSEMTYNEALKNKELIEAELNKAKSENEKEEIKKLKKLFSEANKTEQSSYKQKNVILKKCSEYYSILNMSPQNRKETLNKNYKIIYKGDQKNPNYDITELKLDNKDKDQQSKSSEEKTSEVAENQPKKTIDPVKFKHEDVINNPPFKKYKIVVDSIDNFTKKNRKELEKDLLFSYTDESLKNFQKTRDYIICEAYMTKIPGFITLNLEININSINTTNQFGSIDRGSYLLVKLINGENIKLYCNRTDKGQLNPVEGVTIYRTTYIIDTTSESDLKKYEVDKIRLIWSTGYDEYDITNMDFFINQIKSLN
;
A
#
# COMPACT_ATOMS: atom_id res chain seq x y z
N MET A 1 30.60 -21.26 70.40
CA MET A 1 29.80 -22.27 69.67
C MET A 1 28.85 -21.55 68.73
N GLN A 2 28.94 -21.92 67.44
CA GLN A 2 28.01 -21.68 66.32
C GLN A 2 27.42 -20.28 66.10
N LYS A 3 28.03 -19.59 65.13
CA LYS A 3 27.40 -18.60 64.25
C LYS A 3 26.35 -19.30 63.38
N ILE A 4 25.13 -18.77 63.27
CA ILE A 4 24.29 -18.95 62.08
C ILE A 4 23.85 -17.56 61.62
N LEU A 5 24.44 -17.19 60.50
CA LEU A 5 24.19 -16.03 59.67
C LEU A 5 22.87 -16.28 58.93
N PHE A 6 21.85 -15.45 59.14
CA PHE A 6 20.67 -15.42 58.26
C PHE A 6 21.01 -14.53 57.07
N THR A 7 21.80 -15.08 56.15
CA THR A 7 22.01 -14.52 54.82
C THR A 7 20.76 -14.79 54.00
N CYS A 8 20.00 -13.73 53.66
CA CYS A 8 19.09 -13.74 52.52
C CYS A 8 19.92 -14.07 51.27
N PHE A 9 19.93 -15.35 50.91
CA PHE A 9 20.49 -15.83 49.66
C PHE A 9 19.54 -15.36 48.55
N CYS A 10 19.93 -14.30 47.84
CA CYS A 10 19.52 -14.10 46.48
C CYS A 10 19.86 -15.38 45.71
N PHE A 11 18.85 -16.22 45.44
CA PHE A 11 18.96 -17.27 44.43
C PHE A 11 19.00 -16.58 43.05
N LEU A 12 20.15 -15.97 42.76
CA LEU A 12 20.68 -15.88 41.41
C LEU A 12 21.00 -17.31 41.00
N CYS A 13 20.01 -18.03 40.46
CA CYS A 13 20.30 -19.14 39.59
C CYS A 13 21.03 -18.56 38.36
N HIS A 14 22.35 -18.58 38.44
CA HIS A 14 23.22 -18.61 37.28
C HIS A 14 22.87 -19.84 36.44
N ILE A 15 21.87 -19.71 35.58
CA ILE A 15 21.82 -20.50 34.35
C ILE A 15 22.70 -19.73 33.38
N SER A 16 23.84 -20.32 33.07
CA SER A 16 24.82 -19.83 32.12
C SER A 16 24.11 -19.36 30.85
N PHE A 17 24.25 -18.06 30.57
CA PHE A 17 23.86 -17.40 29.34
C PHE A 17 24.55 -18.07 28.14
N VAL A 18 23.86 -19.02 27.53
CA VAL A 18 24.03 -19.39 26.13
C VAL A 18 22.66 -19.86 25.69
N PHE A 19 22.00 -19.09 24.81
CA PHE A 19 20.89 -19.43 23.88
C PHE A 19 19.94 -18.22 23.79
N ASN A 20 20.35 -17.17 23.06
CA ASN A 20 19.53 -15.97 22.77
C ASN A 20 18.30 -16.33 21.91
N GLN A 21 17.22 -16.80 22.52
CA GLN A 21 15.84 -16.69 22.03
C GLN A 21 15.01 -16.44 23.29
N GLU A 22 14.14 -15.44 23.28
CA GLU A 22 13.36 -15.04 24.45
C GLU A 22 11.88 -15.17 24.15
N ILE A 23 11.16 -15.94 24.96
CA ILE A 23 9.69 -15.94 24.92
C ILE A 23 9.26 -14.77 25.79
N ILE A 24 8.73 -13.72 25.16
CA ILE A 24 8.22 -12.55 25.85
C ILE A 24 6.73 -12.41 25.58
N ARG A 25 6.06 -11.69 26.47
CA ARG A 25 4.69 -11.27 26.26
C ARG A 25 4.72 -9.87 25.65
N ASN A 26 4.16 -9.71 24.46
CA ASN A 26 4.11 -8.40 23.82
C ASN A 26 3.15 -7.46 24.58
N SER A 27 3.11 -6.19 24.17
CA SER A 27 2.16 -5.19 24.69
C SER A 27 0.70 -5.64 24.60
N ASP A 28 0.43 -6.58 23.71
CA ASP A 28 -0.90 -7.06 23.35
C ASP A 28 -1.28 -8.34 24.14
N LYS A 29 -0.45 -8.73 25.14
CA LYS A 29 -0.58 -9.92 26.02
C LYS A 29 -0.49 -11.26 25.28
N GLU A 30 0.00 -11.27 24.05
CA GLU A 30 0.24 -12.46 23.26
C GLU A 30 1.63 -13.02 23.56
N TRP A 31 1.76 -14.34 23.51
CA TRP A 31 3.06 -14.99 23.63
C TRP A 31 3.78 -14.91 22.30
N ILE A 32 4.96 -14.29 22.31
CA ILE A 32 5.81 -14.18 21.12
C ILE A 32 7.19 -14.77 21.41
N LEU A 33 7.69 -15.56 20.47
CA LEU A 33 9.07 -16.02 20.47
C LEU A 33 9.91 -14.98 19.73
N VAL A 34 10.79 -14.29 20.43
CA VAL A 34 11.70 -13.29 19.87
C VAL A 34 13.06 -13.92 19.58
N TYR A 35 13.49 -13.81 18.32
CA TYR A 35 14.73 -14.37 17.80
C TYR A 35 15.90 -13.38 17.91
N LYS A 36 17.13 -13.88 17.71
CA LYS A 36 18.39 -13.11 17.85
C LYS A 36 18.49 -11.84 17.00
N ASP A 37 17.77 -11.80 15.88
CA ASP A 37 17.76 -10.70 14.92
C ASP A 37 16.62 -9.69 15.14
N GLY A 38 15.82 -9.88 16.20
CA GLY A 38 14.68 -9.03 16.53
C GLY A 38 13.38 -9.40 15.79
N THR A 39 13.39 -10.44 14.95
CA THR A 39 12.16 -11.00 14.40
C THR A 39 11.40 -11.79 15.46
N PHE A 40 10.09 -11.95 15.28
CA PHE A 40 9.26 -12.68 16.24
C PHE A 40 8.25 -13.59 15.55
N ARG A 41 7.88 -14.67 16.24
CA ARG A 41 6.78 -15.55 15.85
C ARG A 41 5.70 -15.52 16.93
N GLN A 42 4.44 -15.36 16.52
CA GLN A 42 3.29 -15.50 17.40
C GLN A 42 3.09 -16.96 17.79
N LEU A 43 2.87 -17.20 19.08
CA LEU A 43 2.57 -18.51 19.63
C LEU A 43 1.10 -18.52 20.07
N ASP A 44 0.29 -19.32 19.36
CA ASP A 44 -1.12 -19.49 19.68
C ASP A 44 -1.28 -20.59 20.74
N PHE A 45 -1.20 -20.19 22.01
CA PHE A 45 -1.46 -21.08 23.14
C PHE A 45 -2.86 -20.82 23.71
N GLU A 46 -3.64 -21.89 23.89
CA GLU A 46 -4.96 -21.81 24.51
C GLU A 46 -4.86 -21.79 26.05
N GLN A 47 -3.81 -22.41 26.63
CA GLN A 47 -3.59 -22.48 28.08
C GLN A 47 -2.10 -22.28 28.45
N GLU A 48 -1.84 -21.73 29.65
CA GLU A 48 -0.47 -21.45 30.14
C GLU A 48 0.38 -22.74 30.31
N SER A 49 -0.27 -23.90 30.50
CA SER A 49 0.37 -25.22 30.51
C SER A 49 0.96 -25.64 29.16
N ASP A 50 0.54 -25.01 28.05
CA ASP A 50 1.09 -25.27 26.72
C ASP A 50 2.46 -24.59 26.54
N LEU A 51 2.75 -23.55 27.32
CA LEU A 51 4.03 -22.86 27.38
C LEU A 51 5.15 -23.80 27.85
N GLN A 52 4.92 -24.51 28.96
CA GLN A 52 5.90 -25.46 29.52
C GLN A 52 6.22 -26.61 28.56
N LYS A 53 5.19 -27.18 27.91
CA LYS A 53 5.38 -28.24 26.90
C LYS A 53 6.13 -27.74 25.67
N PHE A 54 5.95 -26.48 25.30
CA PHE A 54 6.63 -25.86 24.18
C PHE A 54 8.09 -25.53 24.49
N GLU A 55 8.38 -25.03 25.69
CA GLU A 55 9.76 -24.80 26.17
C GLU A 55 10.56 -26.11 26.21
N GLU A 56 9.97 -27.20 26.72
CA GLU A 56 10.58 -28.54 26.70
C GLU A 56 10.84 -29.03 25.27
N LYS A 57 9.95 -28.70 24.32
CA LYS A 57 10.09 -29.02 22.90
C LYS A 57 11.20 -28.21 22.23
N ILE A 58 11.35 -26.91 22.55
CA ILE A 58 12.47 -26.08 22.05
C ILE A 58 13.81 -26.59 22.57
N LEU A 59 13.88 -27.00 23.84
CA LEU A 59 15.10 -27.51 24.47
C LEU A 59 15.54 -28.87 23.89
N SER A 60 14.60 -29.68 23.41
CA SER A 60 14.85 -31.02 22.88
C SER A 60 15.00 -31.08 21.35
N ASP A 61 14.51 -30.08 20.61
CA ASP A 61 14.46 -30.08 19.16
C ASP A 61 15.43 -29.06 18.53
N SER A 62 16.60 -29.57 18.11
CA SER A 62 17.68 -28.80 17.47
C SER A 62 17.28 -28.09 16.15
N THR A 63 16.11 -28.39 15.58
CA THR A 63 15.61 -27.75 14.35
C THR A 63 15.10 -26.33 14.57
N PHE A 64 14.70 -25.96 15.79
CA PHE A 64 14.24 -24.60 16.15
C PHE A 64 15.38 -23.58 16.32
N GLN A 65 16.63 -24.03 16.24
CA GLN A 65 17.83 -23.20 16.47
C GLN A 65 18.51 -22.69 15.18
N LYS A 66 17.98 -23.02 13.99
CA LYS A 66 18.48 -22.53 12.69
C LYS A 66 17.40 -21.70 12.00
N PHE A 67 17.71 -20.43 11.74
CA PHE A 67 16.97 -19.62 10.78
C PHE A 67 17.81 -19.55 9.50
N GLU A 68 17.40 -20.28 8.47
CA GLU A 68 17.87 -20.06 7.11
C GLU A 68 17.04 -18.93 6.53
N TYR A 69 17.68 -17.86 6.07
CA TYR A 69 17.06 -16.96 5.12
C TYR A 69 16.82 -17.80 3.86
N ASP A 70 15.57 -18.23 3.68
CA ASP A 70 15.22 -19.25 2.70
C ASP A 70 15.57 -18.74 1.30
N GLU A 71 16.64 -19.32 0.75
CA GLU A 71 17.17 -19.00 -0.57
C GLU A 71 16.05 -19.09 -1.63
N ASP A 72 15.09 -19.99 -1.45
CA ASP A 72 13.93 -20.15 -2.33
C ASP A 72 12.99 -18.94 -2.27
N ASN A 73 12.78 -18.35 -1.09
CA ASN A 73 12.01 -17.14 -0.90
C ASN A 73 12.66 -15.91 -1.58
N PHE A 74 14.00 -15.80 -1.55
CA PHE A 74 14.72 -14.76 -2.28
C PHE A 74 14.45 -14.84 -3.78
N TYR A 75 14.63 -16.02 -4.38
CA TYR A 75 14.41 -16.22 -5.81
C TYR A 75 12.94 -16.04 -6.19
N TYR A 76 12.00 -16.50 -5.34
CA TYR A 76 10.58 -16.28 -5.54
C TYR A 76 10.25 -14.78 -5.60
N ARG A 77 10.70 -13.99 -4.61
CA ARG A 77 10.49 -12.53 -4.57
C ARG A 77 11.09 -11.83 -5.79
N LYS A 78 12.29 -12.22 -6.22
CA LYS A 78 12.93 -11.63 -7.42
C LYS A 78 12.14 -11.93 -8.68
N THR A 79 11.68 -13.16 -8.87
CA THR A 79 10.84 -13.50 -10.01
C THR A 79 9.50 -12.79 -9.96
N TYR A 80 8.89 -12.68 -8.78
CA TYR A 80 7.64 -11.95 -8.59
C TYR A 80 7.79 -10.48 -9.04
N ILE A 81 8.84 -9.79 -8.61
CA ILE A 81 9.13 -8.41 -9.04
C ILE A 81 9.32 -8.31 -10.57
N LEU A 82 10.00 -9.28 -11.19
CA LEU A 82 10.17 -9.31 -12.65
C LEU A 82 8.84 -9.48 -13.38
N ASN A 83 7.96 -10.34 -12.86
CA ASN A 83 6.64 -10.57 -13.41
C ASN A 83 5.76 -9.31 -13.31
N GLU A 84 5.77 -8.62 -12.16
CA GLU A 84 5.01 -7.38 -11.97
C GLU A 84 5.48 -6.24 -12.88
N LYS A 85 6.80 -6.06 -13.00
CA LYS A 85 7.36 -5.12 -13.98
C LYS A 85 6.86 -5.42 -15.39
N CYS A 86 6.74 -6.69 -15.74
CA CYS A 86 6.27 -7.08 -17.05
C CYS A 86 4.77 -6.86 -17.23
N ASN A 87 3.94 -7.13 -16.22
CA ASN A 87 2.51 -6.85 -16.26
C ASN A 87 2.25 -5.36 -16.51
N PHE A 88 2.98 -4.49 -15.82
CA PHE A 88 2.93 -3.05 -16.05
C PHE A 88 3.35 -2.65 -17.48
N LEU A 89 4.50 -3.16 -17.95
CA LEU A 89 4.97 -2.88 -19.32
C LEU A 89 4.00 -3.41 -20.39
N LYS A 90 3.40 -4.58 -20.16
CA LYS A 90 2.39 -5.17 -21.04
C LYS A 90 1.20 -4.23 -21.16
N PHE A 91 0.63 -3.79 -20.03
CA PHE A 91 -0.48 -2.85 -20.02
C PHE A 91 -0.14 -1.55 -20.77
N ASN A 92 0.99 -0.92 -20.46
CA ASN A 92 1.39 0.32 -21.13
C ASN A 92 1.59 0.13 -22.65
N SER A 93 2.19 -0.99 -23.05
CA SER A 93 2.39 -1.30 -24.47
C SER A 93 1.09 -1.58 -25.21
N GLU A 94 0.09 -2.13 -24.52
CA GLU A 94 -1.25 -2.36 -25.05
C GLU A 94 -2.01 -1.05 -25.22
N MET A 95 -1.93 -0.16 -24.22
CA MET A 95 -2.50 1.19 -24.32
C MET A 95 -1.87 1.98 -25.48
N THR A 96 -0.54 2.00 -25.56
CA THR A 96 0.21 2.67 -26.63
C THR A 96 -0.17 2.12 -28.01
N TYR A 97 -0.34 0.81 -28.14
CA TYR A 97 -0.79 0.17 -29.37
C TYR A 97 -2.21 0.57 -29.74
N ASN A 98 -3.14 0.53 -28.78
CA ASN A 98 -4.55 0.87 -29.01
C ASN A 98 -4.71 2.36 -29.39
N GLU A 99 -3.94 3.25 -28.78
CA GLU A 99 -3.88 4.67 -29.16
C GLU A 99 -3.37 4.85 -30.60
N ALA A 100 -2.28 4.16 -30.96
CA ALA A 100 -1.73 4.21 -32.32
C ALA A 100 -2.71 3.65 -33.36
N LEU A 101 -3.42 2.56 -33.04
CA LEU A 101 -4.45 1.96 -33.89
C LEU A 101 -5.62 2.92 -34.08
N LYS A 102 -6.15 3.49 -33.00
CA LYS A 102 -7.24 4.47 -33.05
C LYS A 102 -6.86 5.71 -33.87
N ASN A 103 -5.64 6.23 -33.69
CA ASN A 103 -5.16 7.36 -34.48
C ASN A 103 -5.08 7.02 -35.98
N LYS A 104 -4.59 5.84 -36.32
CA LYS A 104 -4.55 5.34 -37.71
C LYS A 104 -5.96 5.23 -38.30
N GLU A 105 -6.92 4.68 -37.58
CA GLU A 105 -8.33 4.56 -38.01
C GLU A 105 -8.98 5.93 -38.23
N LEU A 106 -8.72 6.90 -37.35
CA LEU A 106 -9.21 8.28 -37.50
C LEU A 106 -8.67 8.94 -38.78
N ILE A 107 -7.35 8.87 -38.99
CA ILE A 107 -6.72 9.42 -40.19
C ILE A 107 -7.21 8.72 -41.45
N GLU A 108 -7.46 7.41 -41.40
CA GLU A 108 -8.03 6.65 -42.50
C GLU A 108 -9.46 7.10 -42.85
N ALA A 109 -10.30 7.33 -41.83
CA ALA A 109 -11.64 7.86 -42.01
C ALA A 109 -11.62 9.26 -42.64
N GLU A 110 -10.77 10.16 -42.15
CA GLU A 110 -10.57 11.50 -42.73
C GLU A 110 -10.07 11.43 -44.17
N LEU A 111 -9.10 10.54 -44.46
CA LEU A 111 -8.57 10.34 -45.80
C LEU A 111 -9.66 9.84 -46.77
N ASN A 112 -10.54 8.95 -46.32
CA ASN A 112 -11.65 8.45 -47.13
C ASN A 112 -12.71 9.53 -47.38
N LYS A 113 -12.96 10.38 -46.38
CA LYS A 113 -13.83 11.56 -46.53
C LYS A 113 -13.26 12.55 -47.54
N ALA A 114 -11.99 12.94 -47.41
CA ALA A 114 -11.32 13.86 -48.33
C ALA A 114 -11.29 13.34 -49.78
N LYS A 115 -11.14 12.01 -49.97
CA LYS A 115 -11.28 11.36 -51.29
C LYS A 115 -12.70 11.51 -51.86
N SER A 116 -13.73 11.37 -51.04
CA SER A 116 -15.13 11.52 -51.48
C SER A 116 -15.46 12.97 -51.88
N GLU A 117 -14.83 13.94 -51.20
CA GLU A 117 -14.99 15.38 -51.45
C GLU A 117 -14.03 15.93 -52.53
N ASN A 118 -13.15 15.08 -53.09
CA ASN A 118 -12.16 15.43 -54.12
C ASN A 118 -11.15 16.53 -53.72
N GLU A 119 -10.84 16.64 -52.43
CA GLU A 119 -9.94 17.66 -51.88
C GLU A 119 -8.46 17.27 -52.06
N LYS A 120 -7.88 17.63 -53.21
CA LYS A 120 -6.54 17.14 -53.63
C LYS A 120 -5.40 17.45 -52.64
N GLU A 121 -5.38 18.66 -52.06
CA GLU A 121 -4.34 19.05 -51.09
C GLU A 121 -4.51 18.33 -49.74
N GLU A 122 -5.75 18.22 -49.25
CA GLU A 122 -6.14 17.48 -48.05
C GLU A 122 -5.69 16.01 -48.15
N ILE A 123 -5.99 15.37 -49.30
CA ILE A 123 -5.60 13.98 -49.59
C ILE A 123 -4.08 13.81 -49.52
N LYS A 124 -3.30 14.76 -50.06
CA LYS A 124 -1.83 14.68 -50.06
C LYS A 124 -1.28 14.74 -48.64
N LYS A 125 -1.81 15.64 -47.81
CA LYS A 125 -1.45 15.78 -46.39
C LYS A 125 -1.82 14.53 -45.59
N LEU A 126 -3.06 14.05 -45.72
CA LEU A 126 -3.57 12.88 -45.00
C LEU A 126 -2.86 11.59 -45.41
N LYS A 127 -2.43 11.44 -46.67
CA LYS A 127 -1.59 10.29 -47.09
C LYS A 127 -0.26 10.23 -46.35
N LYS A 128 0.37 11.39 -46.10
CA LYS A 128 1.62 11.46 -45.34
C LYS A 128 1.38 11.08 -43.87
N LEU A 129 0.36 11.68 -43.25
CA LEU A 129 -0.02 11.37 -41.87
C LEU A 129 -0.41 9.91 -41.69
N PHE A 130 -1.13 9.32 -42.65
CA PHE A 130 -1.48 7.90 -42.63
C PHE A 130 -0.24 7.00 -42.69
N SER A 131 0.76 7.36 -43.50
CA SER A 131 2.03 6.63 -43.56
C SER A 131 2.77 6.66 -42.22
N GLU A 132 2.81 7.83 -41.57
CA GLU A 132 3.43 8.01 -40.25
C GLU A 132 2.67 7.26 -39.14
N ALA A 133 1.33 7.34 -39.14
CA ALA A 133 0.48 6.59 -38.21
C ALA A 133 0.63 5.08 -38.40
N ASN A 134 0.71 4.59 -39.63
CA ASN A 134 0.93 3.17 -39.91
C ASN A 134 2.32 2.69 -39.44
N LYS A 135 3.37 3.50 -39.59
CA LYS A 135 4.70 3.17 -39.03
C LYS A 135 4.65 3.12 -37.49
N THR A 136 3.95 4.07 -36.88
CA THR A 136 3.78 4.15 -35.43
C THR A 136 3.05 2.92 -34.90
N GLU A 137 1.90 2.57 -35.48
CA GLU A 137 1.13 1.37 -35.13
C GLU A 137 1.95 0.10 -35.28
N GLN A 138 2.66 -0.09 -36.40
CA GLN A 138 3.55 -1.23 -36.60
C GLN A 138 4.69 -1.30 -35.57
N SER A 139 5.27 -0.15 -35.20
CA SER A 139 6.33 -0.10 -34.20
C SER A 139 5.81 -0.45 -32.80
N SER A 140 4.65 0.09 -32.41
CA SER A 140 3.98 -0.20 -31.15
C SER A 140 3.54 -1.67 -31.07
N TYR A 141 3.05 -2.23 -32.18
CA TYR A 141 2.70 -3.65 -32.28
C TYR A 141 3.91 -4.56 -32.07
N LYS A 142 5.04 -4.25 -32.72
CA LYS A 142 6.29 -4.99 -32.52
C LYS A 142 6.75 -4.92 -31.06
N GLN A 143 6.71 -3.74 -30.45
CA GLN A 143 7.10 -3.55 -29.05
C GLN A 143 6.17 -4.32 -28.10
N LYS A 144 4.85 -4.26 -28.31
CA LYS A 144 3.85 -5.05 -27.59
C LYS A 144 4.18 -6.53 -27.64
N ASN A 145 4.48 -7.07 -28.82
CA ASN A 145 4.81 -8.50 -28.97
C ASN A 145 6.13 -8.90 -28.30
N VAL A 146 7.15 -8.05 -28.33
CA VAL A 146 8.41 -8.28 -27.61
C VAL A 146 8.15 -8.35 -26.10
N ILE A 147 7.35 -7.43 -25.57
CA ILE A 147 6.99 -7.38 -24.16
C ILE A 147 6.15 -8.61 -23.78
N LEU A 148 5.14 -8.98 -24.58
CA LEU A 148 4.32 -10.17 -24.36
C LEU A 148 5.17 -11.45 -24.25
N LYS A 149 6.14 -11.62 -25.17
CA LYS A 149 7.07 -12.75 -25.12
C LYS A 149 7.87 -12.75 -23.82
N LYS A 150 8.39 -11.59 -23.41
CA LYS A 150 9.16 -11.45 -22.17
C LYS A 150 8.32 -11.70 -20.91
N CYS A 151 7.04 -11.32 -20.92
CA CYS A 151 6.13 -11.59 -19.80
C CYS A 151 5.78 -13.07 -19.71
N SER A 152 5.59 -13.74 -20.85
CA SER A 152 5.41 -15.19 -20.86
C SER A 152 6.62 -15.94 -20.29
N GLU A 153 7.84 -15.42 -20.54
CA GLU A 153 9.06 -15.97 -19.95
C GLU A 153 9.06 -15.80 -18.43
N TYR A 154 8.82 -14.58 -17.92
CA TYR A 154 8.79 -14.34 -16.47
C TYR A 154 7.68 -15.10 -15.74
N TYR A 155 6.50 -15.20 -16.34
CA TYR A 155 5.41 -15.99 -15.79
C TYR A 155 5.77 -17.48 -15.73
N SER A 156 6.49 -18.00 -16.73
CA SER A 156 6.96 -19.39 -16.67
C SER A 156 7.98 -19.59 -15.55
N ILE A 157 8.93 -18.67 -15.35
CA ILE A 157 9.92 -18.73 -14.26
C ILE A 157 9.24 -18.67 -12.87
N LEU A 158 8.15 -17.91 -12.74
CA LEU A 158 7.41 -17.80 -11.47
C LEU A 158 6.82 -19.16 -11.06
N ASN A 159 6.30 -19.90 -12.03
CA ASN A 159 5.62 -21.18 -11.84
C ASN A 159 6.56 -22.41 -11.91
N MET A 160 7.87 -22.20 -12.08
CA MET A 160 8.87 -23.28 -11.99
C MET A 160 9.07 -23.75 -10.54
N SER A 161 9.61 -24.96 -10.38
CA SER A 161 10.11 -25.45 -9.08
C SER A 161 11.22 -24.55 -8.55
N PRO A 162 11.44 -24.49 -7.22
CA PRO A 162 12.47 -23.62 -6.61
C PRO A 162 13.87 -23.82 -7.20
N GLN A 163 14.33 -25.07 -7.39
CA GLN A 163 15.62 -25.37 -8.01
C GLN A 163 15.72 -24.82 -9.45
N ASN A 164 14.72 -25.07 -10.29
CA ASN A 164 14.73 -24.61 -11.68
C ASN A 164 14.66 -23.07 -11.77
N ARG A 165 13.93 -22.44 -10.86
CA ARG A 165 13.85 -20.97 -10.75
C ARG A 165 15.22 -20.39 -10.41
N LYS A 166 15.89 -20.94 -9.39
CA LYS A 166 17.26 -20.56 -8.99
C LYS A 166 18.22 -20.66 -10.16
N GLU A 167 18.27 -21.82 -10.84
CA GLU A 167 19.17 -22.04 -11.98
C GLU A 167 18.91 -21.03 -13.11
N THR A 168 17.64 -20.79 -13.43
CA THR A 168 17.24 -19.86 -14.50
C THR A 168 17.62 -18.42 -14.17
N LEU A 169 17.37 -17.97 -12.93
CA LEU A 169 17.72 -16.62 -12.48
C LEU A 169 19.24 -16.41 -12.40
N ASN A 170 19.98 -17.42 -11.94
CA ASN A 170 21.45 -17.38 -11.89
C ASN A 170 22.04 -17.28 -13.31
N LYS A 171 21.59 -18.16 -14.21
CA LYS A 171 22.16 -18.29 -15.56
C LYS A 171 21.77 -17.15 -16.49
N ASN A 172 20.47 -16.84 -16.55
CA ASN A 172 19.94 -15.92 -17.57
C ASN A 172 19.92 -14.47 -17.08
N TYR A 173 19.79 -14.26 -15.77
CA TYR A 173 19.59 -12.93 -15.17
C TYR A 173 20.72 -12.49 -14.24
N LYS A 174 21.69 -13.38 -13.95
CA LYS A 174 22.81 -13.12 -13.02
C LYS A 174 22.34 -12.67 -11.63
N ILE A 175 21.13 -13.08 -11.23
CA ILE A 175 20.57 -12.79 -9.91
C ILE A 175 21.04 -13.92 -9.00
N ILE A 176 21.98 -13.64 -8.12
CA ILE A 176 22.63 -14.63 -7.26
C ILE A 176 22.32 -14.30 -5.80
N TYR A 177 21.89 -15.30 -5.04
CA TYR A 177 21.76 -15.20 -3.59
C TYR A 177 23.15 -15.15 -2.94
N LYS A 178 23.42 -14.12 -2.10
CA LYS A 178 24.74 -13.88 -1.48
C LYS A 178 24.79 -14.18 0.02
N GLY A 179 23.80 -14.89 0.59
CA GLY A 179 23.70 -15.14 2.04
C GLY A 179 23.17 -13.93 2.81
N ASP A 180 23.39 -13.93 4.14
CA ASP A 180 22.90 -12.92 5.11
C ASP A 180 23.32 -11.50 4.75
N GLN A 181 22.57 -10.86 3.86
CA GLN A 181 22.63 -9.43 3.68
C GLN A 181 21.84 -8.82 4.83
N LYS A 182 22.52 -8.09 5.71
CA LYS A 182 21.85 -7.12 6.59
C LYS A 182 20.90 -6.29 5.71
N ASN A 183 19.67 -6.17 6.17
CA ASN A 183 18.66 -5.32 5.55
C ASN A 183 19.31 -3.98 5.15
N PRO A 184 19.39 -3.63 3.85
CA PRO A 184 20.05 -2.41 3.41
C PRO A 184 19.35 -1.11 3.86
N ASN A 185 18.27 -1.20 4.65
CA ASN A 185 17.59 -0.03 5.22
C ASN A 185 18.02 0.33 6.67
N TYR A 186 19.17 -0.13 7.16
CA TYR A 186 19.73 0.34 8.44
C TYR A 186 21.26 0.52 8.46
N ASP A 187 21.83 1.16 7.43
CA ASP A 187 23.07 1.93 7.61
C ASP A 187 22.74 3.42 7.40
N ILE A 188 22.24 4.06 8.46
CA ILE A 188 22.49 5.50 8.63
C ILE A 188 23.98 5.58 8.97
N THR A 189 24.83 5.56 7.93
CA THR A 189 26.10 6.24 8.05
C THR A 189 25.77 7.72 7.98
N GLU A 190 25.77 8.37 9.15
CA GLU A 190 25.83 9.82 9.23
C GLU A 190 26.88 10.32 8.26
N LEU A 191 26.44 10.97 7.19
CA LEU A 191 27.28 11.78 6.34
C LEU A 191 27.80 12.92 7.21
N LYS A 192 28.99 12.72 7.78
CA LYS A 192 29.83 13.82 8.28
C LYS A 192 30.16 14.70 7.08
N LEU A 193 29.50 15.84 7.01
CA LEU A 193 29.88 16.91 6.11
C LEU A 193 31.21 17.48 6.61
N ASP A 194 32.28 17.13 5.92
CA ASP A 194 33.58 17.78 6.09
C ASP A 194 33.46 19.23 5.61
N ASN A 195 33.54 20.15 6.57
CA ASN A 195 33.75 21.57 6.31
C ASN A 195 35.10 21.78 5.62
N LYS A 196 35.05 21.96 4.30
CA LYS A 196 36.05 22.72 3.57
C LYS A 196 35.35 23.60 2.56
N ASP A 197 34.94 24.79 3.00
CA ASP A 197 34.95 25.93 2.12
C ASP A 197 35.69 27.09 2.78
N LYS A 198 36.69 27.54 2.03
CA LYS A 198 37.48 28.73 2.29
C LYS A 198 36.60 29.95 2.09
N ASP A 199 36.87 30.93 2.94
CA ASP A 199 36.52 32.33 2.82
C ASP A 199 36.43 32.82 1.36
N GLN A 200 35.34 33.52 1.04
CA GLN A 200 35.47 34.93 0.67
C GLN A 200 34.16 35.70 0.89
N GLN A 201 34.33 36.78 1.66
CA GLN A 201 33.37 37.78 2.07
C GLN A 201 32.78 38.63 0.93
N SER A 202 31.69 39.31 1.33
CA SER A 202 31.22 40.64 0.88
C SER A 202 30.28 40.63 -0.34
N LYS A 203 29.21 41.41 -0.42
CA LYS A 203 28.85 42.66 0.27
C LYS A 203 27.35 42.94 0.10
N SER A 204 26.77 43.57 1.11
CA SER A 204 25.47 44.24 1.12
C SER A 204 25.36 45.40 0.12
N SER A 205 24.16 45.65 -0.42
CA SER A 205 23.68 47.02 -0.70
C SER A 205 22.19 47.05 -1.01
N GLU A 206 21.52 47.96 -0.29
CA GLU A 206 20.11 48.38 -0.40
C GLU A 206 19.82 49.23 -1.66
N GLU A 207 18.51 49.25 -2.00
CA GLU A 207 17.70 50.31 -2.64
C GLU A 207 18.18 51.02 -3.93
N LYS A 208 17.35 50.97 -4.99
CA LYS A 208 16.40 52.07 -5.34
C LYS A 208 15.51 51.76 -6.55
N THR A 209 14.37 52.42 -6.48
CA THR A 209 13.17 52.49 -7.32
C THR A 209 13.37 52.92 -8.78
N SER A 210 12.50 52.42 -9.66
CA SER A 210 11.90 53.22 -10.74
C SER A 210 10.61 52.55 -11.25
N GLU A 211 9.53 53.32 -11.21
CA GLU A 211 8.15 53.01 -11.58
C GLU A 211 7.97 52.90 -13.11
N VAL A 212 7.21 51.92 -13.56
CA VAL A 212 6.31 52.05 -14.74
C VAL A 212 5.03 51.28 -14.40
N ALA A 213 3.92 52.02 -14.34
CA ALA A 213 2.59 51.51 -14.06
C ALA A 213 1.91 51.03 -15.35
N GLU A 214 1.30 49.84 -15.33
CA GLU A 214 0.13 49.55 -16.18
C GLU A 214 -0.77 48.46 -15.56
N ASN A 215 -1.86 48.95 -14.97
CA ASN A 215 -3.19 48.35 -14.77
C ASN A 215 -3.37 46.83 -14.87
N GLN A 216 -3.46 46.16 -13.70
CA GLN A 216 -4.36 45.00 -13.51
C GLN A 216 -5.05 45.08 -12.14
N PRO A 217 -6.33 44.68 -12.03
CA PRO A 217 -7.11 44.82 -10.80
C PRO A 217 -6.60 43.89 -9.71
N LYS A 218 -5.95 44.46 -8.69
CA LYS A 218 -5.65 43.77 -7.43
C LYS A 218 -6.97 43.42 -6.75
N LYS A 219 -7.39 42.16 -6.82
CA LYS A 219 -8.21 41.58 -5.76
C LYS A 219 -7.38 41.67 -4.49
N THR A 220 -7.71 42.61 -3.61
CA THR A 220 -7.31 42.55 -2.21
C THR A 220 -7.88 41.25 -1.65
N ILE A 221 -7.04 40.22 -1.61
CA ILE A 221 -7.26 39.11 -0.70
C ILE A 221 -7.04 39.74 0.66
N ASP A 222 -8.13 40.02 1.37
CA ASP A 222 -8.06 40.35 2.78
C ASP A 222 -7.19 39.25 3.43
N PRO A 223 -6.09 39.60 4.14
CA PRO A 223 -5.32 38.61 4.84
C PRO A 223 -6.29 37.89 5.76
N VAL A 224 -6.51 36.59 5.50
CA VAL A 224 -7.33 35.75 6.35
C VAL A 224 -6.76 35.91 7.75
N LYS A 225 -7.50 36.59 8.62
CA LYS A 225 -7.17 36.65 10.03
C LYS A 225 -7.28 35.21 10.51
N PHE A 226 -6.16 34.51 10.58
CA PHE A 226 -6.06 33.26 11.30
C PHE A 226 -6.45 33.60 12.73
N LYS A 227 -7.70 33.29 13.10
CA LYS A 227 -8.02 33.12 14.50
C LYS A 227 -7.11 31.98 14.93
N HIS A 228 -6.13 32.27 15.77
CA HIS A 228 -5.44 31.24 16.54
C HIS A 228 -6.47 30.66 17.53
N GLU A 229 -7.46 29.95 16.99
CA GLU A 229 -8.12 28.89 17.74
C GLU A 229 -7.00 27.91 18.11
N ASP A 230 -7.07 27.34 19.31
CA ASP A 230 -6.09 26.40 19.80
C ASP A 230 -6.17 25.10 18.98
N VAL A 231 -5.60 25.11 17.77
CA VAL A 231 -5.68 23.99 16.82
C VAL A 231 -5.01 22.73 17.39
N ILE A 232 -4.08 22.91 18.33
CA ILE A 232 -3.39 21.81 19.02
C ILE A 232 -4.35 21.08 19.95
N ASN A 233 -5.13 21.81 20.76
CA ASN A 233 -6.06 21.19 21.72
C ASN A 233 -7.50 21.06 21.20
N ASN A 234 -7.84 21.74 20.11
CA ASN A 234 -9.16 21.74 19.48
C ASN A 234 -9.01 21.78 17.94
N PRO A 235 -8.59 20.67 17.32
CA PRO A 235 -8.43 20.60 15.87
C PRO A 235 -9.77 20.83 15.15
N PRO A 236 -9.76 21.52 14.00
CA PRO A 236 -10.97 21.85 13.26
C PRO A 236 -11.65 20.58 12.74
N PHE A 237 -12.91 20.40 13.13
CA PHE A 237 -13.74 19.28 12.69
C PHE A 237 -14.07 19.37 11.20
N LYS A 238 -13.67 18.35 10.42
CA LYS A 238 -14.09 18.20 9.02
C LYS A 238 -15.49 17.58 8.96
N LYS A 239 -16.49 18.39 8.60
CA LYS A 239 -17.86 17.92 8.40
C LYS A 239 -18.02 17.27 7.02
N TYR A 240 -18.41 16.00 6.99
CA TYR A 240 -18.72 15.29 5.75
C TYR A 240 -20.14 15.57 5.27
N LYS A 241 -20.31 15.62 3.96
CA LYS A 241 -21.62 15.76 3.32
C LYS A 241 -22.37 14.42 3.33
N ILE A 242 -23.68 14.50 3.55
CA ILE A 242 -24.58 13.36 3.37
C ILE A 242 -24.90 13.26 1.87
N VAL A 243 -24.50 12.16 1.25
CA VAL A 243 -24.72 11.90 -0.19
C VAL A 243 -26.05 11.20 -0.42
N VAL A 244 -26.45 10.32 0.50
CA VAL A 244 -27.73 9.60 0.43
C VAL A 244 -28.45 9.78 1.75
N ASP A 245 -29.70 10.26 1.68
CA ASP A 245 -30.67 10.24 2.78
C ASP A 245 -31.98 9.65 2.23
N SER A 246 -32.11 8.34 2.30
CA SER A 246 -33.22 7.61 1.69
C SER A 246 -33.77 6.52 2.59
N ILE A 247 -34.99 6.06 2.31
CA ILE A 247 -35.52 4.85 2.94
C ILE A 247 -34.91 3.66 2.20
N ASP A 248 -34.23 2.77 2.92
CA ASP A 248 -33.71 1.52 2.37
C ASP A 248 -34.87 0.59 1.99
N ASN A 249 -34.91 0.18 0.72
CA ASN A 249 -35.98 -0.67 0.16
C ASN A 249 -36.13 -2.02 0.86
N PHE A 250 -35.05 -2.56 1.43
CA PHE A 250 -35.09 -3.86 2.11
C PHE A 250 -35.56 -3.72 3.56
N THR A 251 -35.00 -2.76 4.29
CA THR A 251 -35.28 -2.58 5.73
C THR A 251 -36.44 -1.64 6.02
N LYS A 252 -36.91 -0.88 5.03
CA LYS A 252 -37.90 0.22 5.14
C LYS A 252 -37.51 1.27 6.19
N LYS A 253 -36.20 1.40 6.44
CA LYS A 253 -35.62 2.25 7.47
C LYS A 253 -34.76 3.34 6.84
N ASN A 254 -34.63 4.48 7.52
CA ASN A 254 -33.82 5.60 7.03
C ASN A 254 -32.34 5.23 6.98
N ARG A 255 -31.73 5.30 5.81
CA ARG A 255 -30.31 5.08 5.54
C ARG A 255 -29.67 6.42 5.24
N LYS A 256 -28.61 6.75 5.98
CA LYS A 256 -27.75 7.90 5.72
C LYS A 256 -26.38 7.43 5.27
N GLU A 257 -25.88 7.98 4.18
CA GLU A 257 -24.55 7.68 3.65
C GLU A 257 -23.76 8.97 3.51
N LEU A 258 -22.52 8.96 3.99
CA LEU A 258 -21.60 10.07 3.83
C LEU A 258 -20.82 9.98 2.54
N GLU A 259 -20.22 11.11 2.13
CA GLU A 259 -19.27 11.14 1.04
C GLU A 259 -18.02 10.31 1.35
N LYS A 260 -17.43 9.77 0.27
CA LYS A 260 -16.17 9.02 0.34
C LYS A 260 -15.00 9.96 0.58
N ASP A 261 -14.02 9.46 1.31
CA ASP A 261 -12.75 10.13 1.51
C ASP A 261 -11.60 9.13 1.49
N LEU A 262 -10.39 9.64 1.28
CA LEU A 262 -9.19 8.82 1.34
C LEU A 262 -8.99 8.32 2.78
N LEU A 263 -8.83 7.01 2.94
CA LEU A 263 -8.46 6.38 4.20
C LEU A 263 -6.95 6.16 4.27
N PHE A 264 -6.41 5.44 3.27
CA PHE A 264 -4.98 5.25 3.12
C PHE A 264 -4.58 5.14 1.66
N SER A 265 -3.32 5.46 1.36
CA SER A 265 -2.68 5.09 0.11
C SER A 265 -1.32 4.45 0.37
N TYR A 266 -0.98 3.46 -0.43
CA TYR A 266 0.23 2.66 -0.24
C TYR A 266 0.88 2.33 -1.58
N THR A 267 2.21 2.50 -1.63
CA THR A 267 3.06 2.08 -2.73
C THR A 267 4.34 1.51 -2.15
N ASP A 268 4.61 0.24 -2.45
CA ASP A 268 5.86 -0.42 -2.06
C ASP A 268 7.07 0.36 -2.61
N GLU A 269 8.12 0.52 -1.81
CA GLU A 269 9.31 1.29 -2.16
C GLU A 269 9.96 0.78 -3.46
N SER A 270 9.90 -0.53 -3.71
CA SER A 270 10.42 -1.13 -4.94
C SER A 270 9.62 -0.76 -6.20
N LEU A 271 8.36 -0.36 -6.03
CA LEU A 271 7.44 0.04 -7.09
C LEU A 271 7.35 1.57 -7.27
N LYS A 272 7.74 2.37 -6.26
CA LYS A 272 7.72 3.85 -6.31
C LYS A 272 8.37 4.43 -7.57
N ASN A 273 9.48 3.86 -8.02
CA ASN A 273 10.18 4.33 -9.22
C ASN A 273 9.40 4.10 -10.53
N PHE A 274 8.47 3.14 -10.54
CA PHE A 274 7.65 2.79 -11.70
C PHE A 274 6.25 3.44 -11.63
N GLN A 275 5.71 3.62 -10.43
CA GLN A 275 4.42 4.27 -10.14
C GLN A 275 4.61 5.72 -9.71
N LYS A 276 5.11 6.55 -10.63
CA LYS A 276 5.36 7.97 -10.36
C LYS A 276 4.09 8.84 -10.35
N THR A 277 3.02 8.36 -11.00
CA THR A 277 1.81 9.15 -11.25
C THR A 277 0.63 8.79 -10.36
N ARG A 278 0.58 7.57 -9.84
CA ARG A 278 -0.50 7.10 -8.95
C ARG A 278 0.02 6.04 -7.98
N ASP A 279 -0.52 6.03 -6.77
CA ASP A 279 -0.20 5.02 -5.77
C ASP A 279 -0.63 3.61 -6.21
N TYR A 280 0.03 2.57 -5.68
CA TYR A 280 -0.27 1.19 -6.03
C TYR A 280 -1.64 0.77 -5.53
N ILE A 281 -1.91 1.08 -4.26
CA ILE A 281 -3.13 0.77 -3.54
C ILE A 281 -3.69 2.07 -3.00
N ILE A 282 -4.95 2.33 -3.32
CA ILE A 282 -5.69 3.46 -2.79
C ILE A 282 -6.95 2.91 -2.15
N CYS A 283 -7.13 3.16 -0.86
CA CYS A 283 -8.33 2.79 -0.14
C CYS A 283 -9.12 4.06 0.18
N GLU A 284 -10.29 4.17 -0.45
CA GLU A 284 -11.29 5.16 -0.10
C GLU A 284 -12.33 4.51 0.81
N ALA A 285 -12.84 5.28 1.76
CA ALA A 285 -13.81 4.78 2.70
C ALA A 285 -14.94 5.80 2.93
N TYR A 286 -16.08 5.28 3.37
CA TYR A 286 -17.22 6.08 3.82
C TYR A 286 -18.06 5.29 4.81
N MET A 287 -18.80 6.01 5.66
CA MET A 287 -19.70 5.37 6.61
C MET A 287 -21.17 5.48 6.19
N THR A 288 -21.91 4.43 6.51
CA THR A 288 -23.37 4.38 6.34
C THR A 288 -24.01 4.10 7.69
N LYS A 289 -25.04 4.88 8.03
CA LYS A 289 -25.87 4.68 9.22
C LYS A 289 -27.21 4.10 8.81
N ILE A 290 -27.51 2.93 9.34
CA ILE A 290 -28.81 2.27 9.25
C ILE A 290 -29.34 2.15 10.70
N PRO A 291 -30.66 2.19 10.95
CA PRO A 291 -31.16 2.19 12.32
C PRO A 291 -30.87 0.86 13.01
N GLY A 292 -29.90 0.90 13.92
CA GLY A 292 -29.40 -0.22 14.72
C GLY A 292 -27.88 -0.41 14.64
N PHE A 293 -27.22 0.00 13.57
CA PHE A 293 -25.77 -0.18 13.40
C PHE A 293 -25.18 0.77 12.35
N ILE A 294 -23.87 1.00 12.45
CA ILE A 294 -23.10 1.73 11.45
C ILE A 294 -22.27 0.72 10.66
N THR A 295 -22.04 1.01 9.38
CA THR A 295 -21.11 0.21 8.56
C THR A 295 -20.01 1.09 7.99
N LEU A 296 -18.78 0.59 8.02
CA LEU A 296 -17.65 1.10 7.27
C LEU A 296 -17.63 0.44 5.90
N ASN A 297 -17.69 1.23 4.84
CA ASN A 297 -17.53 0.74 3.48
C ASN A 297 -16.14 1.11 2.99
N LEU A 298 -15.40 0.14 2.46
CA LEU A 298 -14.10 0.33 1.85
C LEU A 298 -14.19 0.07 0.34
N GLU A 299 -13.59 0.96 -0.45
CA GLU A 299 -13.34 0.79 -1.86
C GLU A 299 -11.82 0.80 -2.08
N ILE A 300 -11.27 -0.39 -2.32
CA ILE A 300 -9.84 -0.62 -2.45
C ILE A 300 -9.52 -0.76 -3.93
N ASN A 301 -8.81 0.23 -4.45
CA ASN A 301 -8.36 0.30 -5.82
C ASN A 301 -6.90 -0.14 -5.90
N ILE A 302 -6.65 -1.27 -6.56
CA ILE A 302 -5.30 -1.79 -6.76
C ILE A 302 -4.93 -1.65 -8.23
N ASN A 303 -3.85 -0.92 -8.48
CA ASN A 303 -3.32 -0.63 -9.81
C ASN A 303 -2.54 -1.85 -10.37
N SER A 304 -3.26 -2.96 -10.57
CA SER A 304 -2.77 -4.16 -11.25
C SER A 304 -3.92 -4.96 -11.83
N ILE A 305 -3.70 -5.52 -13.02
CA ILE A 305 -4.65 -6.41 -13.71
C ILE A 305 -4.66 -7.80 -13.08
N ASN A 306 -3.57 -8.20 -12.42
CA ASN A 306 -3.39 -9.52 -11.84
C ASN A 306 -3.69 -9.55 -10.33
N THR A 307 -4.28 -8.49 -9.80
CA THR A 307 -4.62 -8.35 -8.37
C THR A 307 -5.37 -9.55 -7.82
N THR A 308 -6.36 -10.08 -8.55
CA THR A 308 -7.15 -11.24 -8.10
C THR A 308 -6.30 -12.51 -7.91
N ASN A 309 -5.21 -12.68 -8.65
CA ASN A 309 -4.30 -13.81 -8.44
C ASN A 309 -3.34 -13.57 -7.25
N GLN A 310 -3.09 -12.31 -6.90
CA GLN A 310 -2.14 -11.94 -5.83
C GLN A 310 -2.83 -11.91 -4.45
N PHE A 311 -3.94 -11.20 -4.37
CA PHE A 311 -4.69 -10.97 -3.13
C PHE A 311 -5.89 -11.93 -3.01
N GLY A 312 -6.35 -12.54 -4.10
CA GLY A 312 -7.51 -13.42 -4.06
C GLY A 312 -8.81 -12.67 -3.78
N SER A 313 -9.59 -13.12 -2.80
CA SER A 313 -10.86 -12.51 -2.36
C SER A 313 -10.78 -11.97 -0.94
N ILE A 314 -11.71 -11.07 -0.58
CA ILE A 314 -12.00 -10.74 0.82
C ILE A 314 -13.28 -11.48 1.16
N ASP A 315 -13.20 -12.47 2.05
CA ASP A 315 -14.32 -13.36 2.33
C ASP A 315 -15.28 -12.81 3.38
N ARG A 316 -16.57 -13.15 3.28
CA ARG A 316 -17.55 -12.88 4.32
C ARG A 316 -17.10 -13.52 5.63
N GLY A 317 -17.18 -12.78 6.72
CA GLY A 317 -16.75 -13.22 8.04
C GLY A 317 -15.25 -13.10 8.29
N SER A 318 -14.44 -12.75 7.26
CA SER A 318 -13.11 -12.20 7.51
C SER A 318 -13.23 -10.90 8.32
N TYR A 319 -12.15 -10.50 8.98
CA TYR A 319 -12.15 -9.29 9.80
C TYR A 319 -11.15 -8.26 9.28
N LEU A 320 -11.44 -7.00 9.56
CA LEU A 320 -10.53 -5.88 9.50
C LEU A 320 -10.00 -5.64 10.91
N LEU A 321 -8.70 -5.66 11.10
CA LEU A 321 -8.09 -5.30 12.38
C LEU A 321 -7.69 -3.83 12.32
N VAL A 322 -8.33 -3.00 13.12
CA VAL A 322 -8.07 -1.57 13.22
C VAL A 322 -7.25 -1.32 14.48
N LYS A 323 -6.01 -0.88 14.30
CA LYS A 323 -5.10 -0.55 15.40
C LYS A 323 -5.20 0.94 15.70
N LEU A 324 -5.60 1.25 16.91
CA LEU A 324 -5.73 2.61 17.42
C LEU A 324 -4.37 3.14 17.90
N ILE A 325 -4.22 4.46 17.90
CA ILE A 325 -2.98 5.12 18.36
C ILE A 325 -2.67 4.85 19.84
N ASN A 326 -3.67 4.50 20.64
CA ASN A 326 -3.52 4.11 22.05
C ASN A 326 -3.06 2.65 22.24
N GLY A 327 -2.86 1.89 21.15
CA GLY A 327 -2.44 0.49 21.15
C GLY A 327 -3.58 -0.53 21.20
N GLU A 328 -4.84 -0.10 21.32
CA GLU A 328 -5.99 -1.01 21.28
C GLU A 328 -6.28 -1.50 19.86
N ASN A 329 -6.84 -2.71 19.77
CA ASN A 329 -7.18 -3.35 18.51
C ASN A 329 -8.68 -3.61 18.42
N ILE A 330 -9.31 -3.13 17.36
CA ILE A 330 -10.73 -3.34 17.07
C ILE A 330 -10.85 -4.32 15.90
N LYS A 331 -11.69 -5.36 16.05
CA LYS A 331 -12.00 -6.31 14.98
C LYS A 331 -13.37 -5.99 14.38
N LEU A 332 -13.41 -5.60 13.11
CA LEU A 332 -14.66 -5.37 12.37
C LEU A 332 -14.89 -6.50 11.38
N TYR A 333 -16.08 -7.07 11.31
CA TYR A 333 -16.34 -8.25 10.48
C TYR A 333 -16.95 -7.88 9.12
N CYS A 334 -16.40 -8.48 8.06
CA CYS A 334 -16.84 -8.28 6.69
C CYS A 334 -18.20 -8.95 6.47
N ASN A 335 -19.17 -8.18 5.97
CA ASN A 335 -20.53 -8.63 5.77
C ASN A 335 -20.71 -9.45 4.47
N ARG A 336 -19.84 -9.27 3.48
CA ARG A 336 -19.99 -9.88 2.15
C ARG A 336 -18.64 -10.24 1.53
N THR A 337 -18.58 -11.39 0.87
CA THR A 337 -17.42 -11.76 0.06
C THR A 337 -17.31 -10.86 -1.18
N ASP A 338 -16.12 -10.36 -1.46
CA ASP A 338 -15.78 -9.71 -2.73
C ASP A 338 -14.55 -10.37 -3.36
N LYS A 339 -14.64 -10.71 -4.64
CA LYS A 339 -13.58 -11.35 -5.43
C LYS A 339 -12.70 -10.36 -6.19
N GLY A 340 -13.03 -9.06 -6.10
CA GLY A 340 -12.40 -8.02 -6.88
C GLY A 340 -12.98 -7.96 -8.29
N GLN A 341 -13.22 -6.75 -8.77
CA GLN A 341 -13.70 -6.49 -10.13
C GLN A 341 -12.61 -5.76 -10.91
N LEU A 342 -12.10 -6.41 -11.96
CA LEU A 342 -11.17 -5.77 -12.88
C LEU A 342 -11.90 -4.73 -13.74
N ASN A 343 -11.42 -3.50 -13.70
CA ASN A 343 -11.69 -2.49 -14.72
C ASN A 343 -10.58 -2.57 -15.80
N PRO A 344 -10.84 -3.21 -16.94
CA PRO A 344 -9.82 -3.43 -17.97
C PRO A 344 -9.37 -2.13 -18.66
N VAL A 345 -10.19 -1.08 -18.60
CA VAL A 345 -9.89 0.22 -19.22
C VAL A 345 -8.83 0.96 -18.40
N GLU A 346 -8.97 0.95 -17.07
CA GLU A 346 -8.07 1.68 -16.16
C GLU A 346 -6.89 0.83 -15.66
N GLY A 347 -6.94 -0.48 -15.90
CA GLY A 347 -5.96 -1.45 -15.40
C GLY A 347 -5.99 -1.58 -13.88
N VAL A 348 -7.15 -1.34 -13.26
CA VAL A 348 -7.35 -1.32 -11.81
C VAL A 348 -8.31 -2.44 -11.43
N THR A 349 -7.98 -3.18 -10.38
CA THR A 349 -8.93 -4.09 -9.74
C THR A 349 -9.50 -3.44 -8.50
N ILE A 350 -10.83 -3.46 -8.38
CA ILE A 350 -11.56 -2.78 -7.32
C ILE A 350 -12.20 -3.82 -6.40
N TYR A 351 -11.94 -3.72 -5.10
CA TYR A 351 -12.65 -4.48 -4.05
C TYR A 351 -13.57 -3.55 -3.28
N ARG A 352 -14.81 -3.99 -3.03
CA ARG A 352 -15.83 -3.24 -2.30
C ARG A 352 -16.36 -4.06 -1.14
N THR A 353 -15.91 -3.71 0.06
CA THR A 353 -16.24 -4.42 1.28
C THR A 353 -17.00 -3.54 2.25
N THR A 354 -17.78 -4.18 3.11
CA THR A 354 -18.60 -3.52 4.12
C THR A 354 -18.36 -4.22 5.45
N TYR A 355 -17.92 -3.47 6.45
CA TYR A 355 -17.65 -3.94 7.79
C TYR A 355 -18.66 -3.35 8.77
N ILE A 356 -19.22 -4.18 9.64
CA ILE A 356 -20.17 -3.74 10.66
C ILE A 356 -19.40 -3.15 11.84
N ILE A 357 -19.80 -1.96 12.28
CA ILE A 357 -19.30 -1.30 13.49
C ILE A 357 -20.38 -1.44 14.56
N ASP A 358 -20.05 -2.13 15.66
CA ASP A 358 -20.91 -2.23 16.83
C ASP A 358 -20.78 -0.98 17.73
N THR A 359 -21.64 -0.86 18.74
CA THR A 359 -21.69 0.33 19.61
C THR A 359 -20.41 0.53 20.42
N THR A 360 -19.73 -0.57 20.77
CA THR A 360 -18.45 -0.54 21.51
C THR A 360 -17.35 0.01 20.61
N SER A 361 -17.16 -0.59 19.43
CA SER A 361 -16.19 -0.13 18.43
C SER A 361 -16.46 1.30 17.97
N GLU A 362 -17.74 1.69 17.83
CA GLU A 362 -18.12 3.06 17.50
C GLU A 362 -17.63 4.05 18.58
N SER A 363 -17.72 3.68 19.86
CA SER A 363 -17.30 4.53 20.96
C SER A 363 -15.78 4.74 20.97
N ASP A 364 -15.03 3.69 20.67
CA ASP A 364 -13.56 3.74 20.60
C ASP A 364 -13.09 4.52 19.37
N LEU A 365 -13.69 4.27 18.19
CA LEU A 365 -13.39 4.97 16.94
C LEU A 365 -13.80 6.45 16.93
N LYS A 366 -14.69 6.86 17.85
CA LYS A 366 -15.00 8.29 18.10
C LYS A 366 -13.93 8.98 18.95
N LYS A 367 -13.21 8.23 19.77
CA LYS A 367 -12.33 8.75 20.81
C LYS A 367 -10.86 8.74 20.39
N TYR A 368 -10.43 7.68 19.72
CA TYR A 368 -9.03 7.49 19.35
C TYR A 368 -8.86 7.48 17.84
N GLU A 369 -7.77 8.10 17.38
CA GLU A 369 -7.32 8.02 16.00
C GLU A 369 -6.84 6.62 15.65
N VAL A 370 -6.92 6.28 14.37
CA VAL A 370 -6.45 5.00 13.84
C VAL A 370 -5.05 5.16 13.30
N ASP A 371 -4.13 4.32 13.76
CA ASP A 371 -2.73 4.26 13.33
C ASP A 371 -2.60 3.35 12.09
N LYS A 372 -3.12 2.11 12.19
CA LYS A 372 -2.98 1.11 11.13
C LYS A 372 -4.25 0.31 10.93
N ILE A 373 -4.38 -0.24 9.73
CA ILE A 373 -5.40 -1.23 9.40
C ILE A 373 -4.74 -2.45 8.79
N ARG A 374 -5.05 -3.63 9.33
CA ARG A 374 -4.71 -4.92 8.73
C ARG A 374 -5.93 -5.51 8.05
N LEU A 375 -5.78 -5.74 6.76
CA LEU A 375 -6.79 -6.31 5.88
C LEU A 375 -6.49 -7.79 5.64
N ILE A 376 -7.52 -8.62 5.81
CA ILE A 376 -7.42 -10.06 5.62
C ILE A 376 -7.93 -10.43 4.22
N TRP A 377 -7.06 -11.07 3.47
CA TRP A 377 -7.30 -11.59 2.13
C TRP A 377 -7.40 -13.13 2.17
N SER A 378 -7.92 -13.74 1.11
CA SER A 378 -7.93 -15.21 1.02
C SER A 378 -6.52 -15.79 0.85
N THR A 379 -5.55 -14.99 0.41
CA THR A 379 -4.14 -15.41 0.24
C THR A 379 -3.24 -15.06 1.43
N GLY A 380 -3.72 -14.28 2.41
CA GLY A 380 -2.91 -13.81 3.53
C GLY A 380 -3.47 -12.54 4.17
N TYR A 381 -2.59 -11.63 4.60
CA TYR A 381 -2.98 -10.33 5.13
C TYR A 381 -1.95 -9.27 4.76
N ASP A 382 -2.40 -8.03 4.73
CA ASP A 382 -1.53 -6.85 4.61
C ASP A 382 -1.89 -5.82 5.66
N GLU A 383 -0.90 -5.04 6.09
CA GLU A 383 -1.06 -3.96 7.05
C GLU A 383 -0.69 -2.63 6.41
N TYR A 384 -1.54 -1.63 6.60
CA TYR A 384 -1.43 -0.31 5.99
C TYR A 384 -1.48 0.77 7.05
N ASP A 385 -0.57 1.73 6.95
CA ASP A 385 -0.59 2.94 7.77
C ASP A 385 -1.71 3.86 7.28
N ILE A 386 -2.43 4.49 8.22
CA ILE A 386 -3.55 5.37 7.89
C ILE A 386 -3.04 6.76 7.55
N THR A 387 -3.30 7.21 6.31
CA THR A 387 -2.95 8.55 5.86
C THR A 387 -3.87 9.61 6.47
N ASN A 388 -5.16 9.29 6.63
CA ASN A 388 -6.18 10.19 7.17
C ASN A 388 -6.60 9.74 8.58
N MET A 389 -5.79 10.07 9.59
CA MET A 389 -5.96 9.59 10.98
C MET A 389 -7.31 10.03 11.60
N ASP A 390 -7.80 11.20 11.22
CA ASP A 390 -9.08 11.75 11.71
C ASP A 390 -10.31 11.18 10.99
N PHE A 391 -10.14 10.32 9.98
CA PHE A 391 -11.22 9.84 9.12
C PHE A 391 -12.40 9.30 9.94
N PHE A 392 -12.15 8.39 10.87
CA PHE A 392 -13.18 7.71 11.66
C PHE A 392 -13.91 8.68 12.58
N ILE A 393 -13.15 9.48 13.34
CA ILE A 393 -13.70 10.49 14.25
C ILE A 393 -14.62 11.44 13.47
N ASN A 394 -14.15 11.94 12.33
CA ASN A 394 -14.88 12.93 11.55
C ASN A 394 -16.14 12.33 10.87
N GLN A 395 -16.05 11.12 10.32
CA GLN A 395 -17.18 10.43 9.68
C GLN A 395 -18.26 10.09 10.72
N ILE A 396 -17.88 9.52 11.87
CA ILE A 396 -18.86 9.12 12.89
C ILE A 396 -19.53 10.36 13.51
N LYS A 397 -18.78 11.44 13.78
CA LYS A 397 -19.35 12.71 14.23
C LYS A 397 -20.28 13.34 13.19
N SER A 398 -20.02 13.16 11.89
CA SER A 398 -20.89 13.67 10.81
C SER A 398 -22.19 12.86 10.62
N LEU A 399 -22.24 11.61 11.12
CA LEU A 399 -23.43 10.74 11.11
C LEU A 399 -24.38 10.96 12.30
N ASN A 400 -23.92 11.65 13.34
CA ASN A 400 -24.66 11.95 14.56
C ASN A 400 -25.08 13.42 14.56
#